data_AF-A0A517RLI0-F1
#
_entry.id   AF-A0A517RLI0-F1
#
_cell.length_a   1.000
_cell.length_b   1.000
_cell.length_c   1.000
_cell.angle_alpha   90.00
_cell.angle_beta   90.00
_cell.angle_gamma   90.00
#
_symmetry.space_group_name_H-M   'P 1'
#
loop_
_entity.id
_entity.type
_entity.pdbx_description
1 polymer ?
#
loop_
_entity_poly.entity_id
_entity_poly.type
_entity_poly.pdbx_seq_one_letter_code
_entity_poly.pdbx_strand_id
1 'polypeptide(L)'
;MKLITVLTTLVAMIISVPLSAAEDDKNPTTITPSLGAGFGKIIEIEGKIVDDTDTRLRSHLGKKLIKVHTVNTRRLAKPVVIELTKFSFAGTKIPVRGNQVKLRGYETGHFAGIPNKAFADIPQVATTNFHFQSVFQVTKRLKPAQVQQK
;
A
#
# COMPACT_ATOMS: atom_id res chain seq x y z
N MET A 1 -27.02 28.57 -61.06
CA MET A 1 -27.40 27.28 -60.45
C MET A 1 -26.12 26.64 -59.90
N LYS A 2 -26.08 26.46 -58.58
CA LYS A 2 -25.18 25.63 -57.72
C LYS A 2 -23.65 25.78 -57.79
N LEU A 3 -23.14 26.49 -56.76
CA LEU A 3 -21.98 26.16 -55.90
C LEU A 3 -21.81 24.65 -55.67
N ILE A 4 -20.57 24.19 -55.46
CA ILE A 4 -20.13 23.45 -54.24
C ILE A 4 -18.60 23.34 -54.26
N THR A 5 -17.99 24.04 -53.31
CA THR A 5 -16.60 23.90 -52.87
C THR A 5 -16.52 22.69 -51.92
N VAL A 6 -15.68 21.71 -52.20
CA VAL A 6 -15.41 20.60 -51.27
C VAL A 6 -14.10 20.90 -50.53
N LEU A 7 -14.23 21.30 -49.27
CA LEU A 7 -13.14 21.48 -48.33
C LEU A 7 -12.91 20.15 -47.61
N THR A 8 -11.83 19.44 -47.94
CA THR A 8 -11.45 18.18 -47.28
C THR A 8 -10.74 18.47 -45.96
N THR A 9 -11.46 18.34 -44.86
CA THR A 9 -10.92 18.45 -43.50
C THR A 9 -10.21 17.15 -43.12
N LEU A 10 -8.88 17.20 -42.99
CA LEU A 10 -8.05 16.11 -42.47
C LEU A 10 -8.27 15.99 -40.95
N VAL A 11 -8.96 14.93 -40.52
CA VAL A 11 -9.12 14.60 -39.10
C VAL A 11 -7.83 13.92 -38.62
N ALA A 12 -7.01 14.64 -37.86
CA ALA A 12 -5.86 14.09 -37.17
C ALA A 12 -6.34 13.17 -36.03
N MET A 13 -6.36 11.86 -36.30
CA MET A 13 -6.66 10.83 -35.32
C MET A 13 -5.45 10.71 -34.37
N ILE A 14 -5.55 11.30 -33.18
CA ILE A 14 -4.58 11.13 -32.10
C ILE A 14 -4.75 9.70 -31.58
N ILE A 15 -3.94 8.79 -32.10
CA ILE A 15 -3.85 7.42 -31.57
C ILE A 15 -3.12 7.52 -30.23
N SER A 16 -3.86 7.55 -29.13
CA SER A 16 -3.33 7.35 -27.79
C SER A 16 -2.79 5.92 -27.67
N VAL A 17 -1.51 5.74 -28.01
CA VAL A 17 -0.82 4.48 -27.75
C VAL A 17 -0.68 4.36 -26.23
N PRO A 18 -1.16 3.28 -25.58
CA PRO A 18 -0.88 3.07 -24.17
C PRO A 18 0.62 2.93 -24.01
N LEU A 19 1.20 3.80 -23.18
CA LEU A 19 2.62 3.77 -22.82
C LEU A 19 2.88 2.45 -22.09
N SER A 20 3.32 1.44 -22.84
CA SER A 20 3.81 0.19 -22.29
C SER A 20 5.02 0.53 -21.42
N ALA A 21 4.93 0.24 -20.13
CA ALA A 21 6.08 0.31 -19.24
C ALA A 21 7.10 -0.73 -19.70
N ALA A 22 8.07 -0.31 -20.50
CA ALA A 22 9.26 -1.09 -20.76
C ALA A 22 10.00 -1.24 -19.42
N GLU A 23 10.14 -2.48 -18.94
CA GLU A 23 10.98 -2.79 -17.80
C GLU A 23 12.44 -2.53 -18.19
N ASP A 24 13.05 -1.53 -17.57
CA ASP A 24 14.47 -1.22 -17.70
C ASP A 24 15.28 -2.20 -16.84
N ASP A 25 15.77 -3.28 -17.46
CA ASP A 25 16.61 -4.31 -16.82
C ASP A 25 17.91 -3.77 -16.19
N LYS A 26 18.23 -2.48 -16.38
CA LYS A 26 19.44 -1.85 -15.85
C LYS A 26 19.27 -1.22 -14.47
N ASN A 27 18.05 -1.14 -13.94
CA ASN A 27 17.78 -0.64 -12.60
C ASN A 27 16.91 -1.63 -11.81
N PRO A 28 17.48 -2.50 -10.97
CA PRO A 28 16.67 -3.35 -10.12
C PRO A 28 15.79 -2.46 -9.23
N THR A 29 14.46 -2.63 -9.34
CA THR A 29 13.51 -1.92 -8.48
C THR A 29 13.81 -2.28 -7.03
N THR A 30 14.38 -1.33 -6.28
CA THR A 30 14.70 -1.55 -4.87
C THR A 30 13.41 -1.48 -4.06
N ILE A 31 13.08 -2.58 -3.37
CA ILE A 31 11.93 -2.62 -2.48
C ILE A 31 12.30 -1.91 -1.17
N THR A 32 11.62 -0.81 -0.89
CA THR A 32 11.86 -0.01 0.32
C THR A 32 10.76 -0.24 1.37
N PRO A 33 11.11 -0.37 2.66
CA PRO A 33 10.13 -0.46 3.74
C PRO A 33 9.38 0.86 3.90
N SER A 34 8.05 0.77 3.95
CA SER A 34 7.10 1.87 4.09
C SER A 34 7.31 2.68 5.38
N LEU A 35 7.76 2.04 6.47
CA LEU A 35 8.02 2.71 7.76
C LEU A 35 9.46 3.23 7.88
N GLY A 36 10.31 2.92 6.90
CA GLY A 36 11.68 3.44 6.79
C GLY A 36 12.63 2.97 7.90
N ALA A 37 12.35 1.83 8.54
CA ALA A 37 13.19 1.25 9.58
C ALA A 37 13.92 -0.04 9.16
N GLY A 38 13.63 -0.56 7.97
CA GLY A 38 14.12 -1.88 7.51
C GLY A 38 13.07 -2.97 7.68
N PHE A 39 13.00 -3.90 6.73
CA PHE A 39 12.21 -5.13 6.89
C PHE A 39 12.83 -6.03 7.96
N GLY A 40 12.01 -6.76 8.71
CA GLY A 40 12.43 -7.70 9.77
C GLY A 40 12.96 -7.05 11.05
N LYS A 41 13.21 -5.75 11.07
CA LYS A 41 13.67 -5.03 12.27
C LYS A 41 12.53 -4.88 13.27
N ILE A 42 12.76 -5.32 14.51
CA ILE A 42 11.82 -5.09 15.60
C ILE A 42 11.77 -3.60 15.93
N ILE A 43 10.59 -3.00 15.77
CA ILE A 43 10.32 -1.59 15.99
C ILE A 43 9.04 -1.41 16.81
N GLU A 44 8.90 -0.22 17.37
CA GLU A 44 7.66 0.24 17.98
C GLU A 44 6.97 1.23 17.04
N ILE A 45 5.67 1.14 16.90
CA ILE A 45 4.88 2.08 16.10
C ILE A 45 3.77 2.67 16.95
N GLU A 46 3.46 3.93 16.70
CA GLU A 46 2.28 4.59 17.24
C GLU A 46 1.40 5.09 16.11
N GLY A 47 0.11 4.80 16.21
CA GLY A 47 -0.84 5.11 15.16
C GLY A 47 -2.29 4.95 15.59
N LYS A 48 -3.20 5.29 14.68
CA LYS A 48 -4.64 5.13 14.85
C LYS A 48 -5.12 3.93 14.05
N ILE A 49 -5.89 3.03 14.67
CA ILE A 49 -6.55 1.95 13.92
C ILE A 49 -7.59 2.56 12.99
N VAL A 50 -7.47 2.26 11.69
CA VAL A 50 -8.36 2.72 10.62
C VAL A 50 -8.94 1.50 9.89
N ASP A 51 -10.04 1.69 9.17
CA ASP A 51 -10.65 0.64 8.36
C ASP A 51 -10.70 0.99 6.86
N ASP A 52 -11.35 0.14 6.09
CA ASP A 52 -11.59 0.32 4.66
C ASP A 52 -12.40 1.58 4.35
N THR A 53 -13.37 1.95 5.20
CA THR A 53 -14.15 3.18 5.05
C THR A 53 -13.29 4.44 5.15
N ASP A 54 -12.21 4.39 5.94
CA ASP A 54 -11.25 5.49 6.09
C ASP A 54 -10.34 5.67 4.85
N THR A 55 -10.13 4.62 4.05
CA THR A 55 -9.16 4.63 2.93
C THR A 55 -9.79 4.63 1.55
N ARG A 56 -11.06 4.17 1.42
CA ARG A 56 -11.79 4.06 0.14
C ARG A 56 -11.11 3.21 -0.94
N LEU A 57 -10.13 2.40 -0.58
CA LEU A 57 -9.39 1.52 -1.50
C LEU A 57 -9.95 0.11 -1.43
N ARG A 58 -10.30 -0.48 -2.59
CA ARG A 58 -10.79 -1.87 -2.66
C ARG A 58 -9.81 -2.88 -2.10
N SER A 59 -8.50 -2.65 -2.25
CA SER A 59 -7.43 -3.50 -1.71
C SER A 59 -7.41 -3.57 -0.18
N HIS A 60 -8.14 -2.69 0.50
CA HIS A 60 -8.20 -2.59 1.95
C HIS A 60 -9.46 -3.23 2.56
N LEU A 61 -10.42 -3.65 1.73
CA LEU A 61 -11.69 -4.20 2.19
C LEU A 61 -11.47 -5.40 3.12
N GLY A 62 -12.06 -5.36 4.32
CA GLY A 62 -11.94 -6.43 5.32
C GLY A 62 -10.56 -6.55 6.00
N LYS A 63 -9.59 -5.70 5.65
CA LYS A 63 -8.25 -5.69 6.27
C LYS A 63 -8.24 -4.79 7.50
N LYS A 64 -7.43 -5.18 8.51
CA LYS A 64 -7.14 -4.29 9.65
C LYS A 64 -5.98 -3.39 9.29
N LEU A 65 -6.19 -2.08 9.37
CA LEU A 65 -5.18 -1.10 9.02
C LEU A 65 -4.81 -0.24 10.22
N ILE A 66 -3.61 0.32 10.17
CA ILE A 66 -3.17 1.37 11.07
C ILE A 66 -2.61 2.54 10.27
N LYS A 67 -3.01 3.76 10.64
CA LYS A 67 -2.37 5.00 10.20
C LYS A 67 -1.26 5.34 11.19
N VAL A 68 -0.03 5.01 10.83
CA VAL A 68 1.18 5.18 11.66
C VAL A 68 1.66 6.62 11.56
N HIS A 69 1.98 7.21 12.71
CA HIS A 69 2.51 8.56 12.83
C HIS A 69 3.92 8.59 13.42
N THR A 70 4.29 7.57 14.21
CA THR A 70 5.59 7.49 14.87
C THR A 70 6.15 6.08 14.71
N VAL A 71 7.45 6.01 14.43
CA VAL A 71 8.24 4.77 14.40
C VAL A 71 9.40 4.93 15.38
N ASN A 72 9.46 4.07 16.38
CA ASN A 72 10.28 4.18 17.58
C ASN A 72 10.04 5.54 18.25
N THR A 73 11.05 6.42 18.25
CA THR A 73 10.97 7.79 18.76
C THR A 73 10.84 8.83 17.63
N ARG A 74 10.85 8.40 16.36
CA ARG A 74 10.83 9.28 15.20
C ARG A 74 9.41 9.49 14.68
N ARG A 75 8.95 10.73 14.64
CA ARG A 75 7.71 11.11 13.95
C ARG A 75 7.91 11.05 12.43
N LEU A 76 6.98 10.43 11.72
CA LEU A 76 6.98 10.37 10.26
C LEU A 76 6.55 11.72 9.68
N ALA A 77 7.20 12.14 8.59
CA ALA A 77 6.87 13.38 7.89
C ALA A 77 5.42 13.37 7.35
N LYS A 78 4.97 12.21 6.89
CA LYS A 78 3.58 11.94 6.51
C LYS A 78 3.12 10.65 7.18
N PRO A 79 1.87 10.57 7.65
CA PRO A 79 1.35 9.32 8.19
C PRO A 79 1.33 8.23 7.14
N VAL A 80 1.69 7.00 7.52
CA VAL A 80 1.72 5.84 6.62
C VAL A 80 0.58 4.90 7.00
N VAL A 81 -0.26 4.54 6.03
CA VAL A 81 -1.29 3.51 6.23
C VAL A 81 -0.70 2.16 5.87
N ILE A 82 -0.73 1.21 6.80
CA ILE A 82 -0.19 -0.13 6.60
C ILE A 82 -1.13 -1.18 7.20
N GLU A 83 -1.17 -2.35 6.57
CA GLU A 83 -1.93 -3.50 7.05
C GLU A 83 -1.32 -4.07 8.33
N LEU A 84 -2.17 -4.44 9.30
CA LEU A 84 -1.77 -5.13 10.52
C LEU A 84 -2.02 -6.63 10.39
N THR A 85 -0.95 -7.41 10.49
CA THR A 85 -1.01 -8.87 10.59
C THR A 85 -0.64 -9.32 12.00
N LYS A 86 -1.10 -10.51 12.40
CA LYS A 86 -0.77 -11.12 13.69
C LYS A 86 -0.55 -12.61 13.52
N PHE A 87 0.26 -13.19 14.39
CA PHE A 87 0.32 -14.65 14.50
C PHE A 87 -0.99 -15.14 15.13
N SER A 88 -1.62 -16.14 14.52
CA SER A 88 -2.86 -16.75 15.03
C SER A 88 -2.69 -17.24 16.48
N PHE A 89 -1.50 -17.73 16.82
CA PHE A 89 -1.14 -18.24 18.15
C PHE A 89 -0.76 -17.16 19.18
N ALA A 90 -0.47 -15.91 18.78
CA ALA A 90 0.09 -14.91 19.71
C ALA A 90 -0.92 -14.27 20.67
N GLY A 91 -2.23 -14.52 20.51
CA GLY A 91 -3.26 -13.97 21.40
C GLY A 91 -3.35 -12.43 21.45
N THR A 92 -2.58 -11.71 20.63
CA THR A 92 -2.46 -10.26 20.69
C THR A 92 -3.78 -9.58 20.34
N LYS A 93 -4.35 -8.86 21.32
CA LYS A 93 -5.58 -8.07 21.15
C LYS A 93 -5.25 -6.72 20.52
N ILE A 94 -5.52 -6.58 19.22
CA ILE A 94 -5.49 -5.30 18.50
C ILE A 94 -6.82 -4.57 18.76
N PRO A 95 -6.81 -3.33 19.26
CA PRO A 95 -8.02 -2.56 19.51
C PRO A 95 -8.90 -2.38 18.26
N VAL A 96 -10.19 -2.16 18.51
CA VAL A 96 -11.14 -1.72 17.49
C VAL A 96 -10.87 -0.26 17.08
N ARG A 97 -11.37 0.09 15.89
CA ARG A 97 -11.19 1.37 15.16
C ARG A 97 -11.17 2.59 16.07
N GLY A 98 -10.39 3.59 15.68
CA GLY A 98 -10.45 4.93 16.26
C GLY A 98 -9.48 5.18 17.41
N ASN A 99 -9.01 4.12 18.07
CA ASN A 99 -8.08 4.25 19.19
C ASN A 99 -6.64 4.52 18.72
N GLN A 100 -5.97 5.44 19.41
CA GLN A 100 -4.51 5.57 19.36
C GLN A 100 -3.90 4.34 20.05
N VAL A 101 -2.95 3.69 19.39
CA VAL A 101 -2.31 2.48 19.89
C VAL A 101 -0.81 2.54 19.70
N LYS A 102 -0.09 1.96 20.67
CA LYS A 102 1.33 1.68 20.57
C LYS A 102 1.53 0.18 20.40
N LEU A 103 2.20 -0.23 19.34
CA LEU A 103 2.42 -1.63 18.97
C LEU A 103 3.92 -1.89 18.81
N ARG A 104 4.35 -3.11 19.14
CA ARG A 104 5.68 -3.62 18.84
C ARG A 104 5.54 -4.74 17.82
N GLY A 105 6.46 -4.78 16.88
CA GLY A 105 6.40 -5.69 15.74
C GLY A 105 7.53 -5.43 14.77
N TYR A 106 7.38 -5.88 13.54
CA TYR A 106 8.31 -5.60 12.45
C TYR A 106 7.57 -5.44 11.13
N GLU A 107 8.16 -4.67 10.23
CA GLU A 107 7.68 -4.57 8.86
C GLU A 107 8.14 -5.80 8.05
N THR A 108 7.25 -6.36 7.25
CA THR A 108 7.51 -7.40 6.26
C THR A 108 6.65 -7.11 5.03
N GLY A 109 6.55 -8.05 4.08
CA GLY A 109 5.63 -7.91 2.97
C GLY A 109 5.54 -9.15 2.10
N HIS A 110 4.79 -9.02 1.02
CA HIS A 110 4.59 -10.06 0.02
C HIS A 110 4.29 -9.40 -1.32
N PHE A 111 4.47 -10.13 -2.42
CA PHE A 111 3.96 -9.69 -3.71
C PHE A 111 2.46 -9.93 -3.78
N ALA A 112 1.72 -8.94 -4.28
CA ALA A 112 0.29 -8.95 -4.50
C ALA A 112 -0.02 -8.59 -5.96
N GLY A 113 -1.21 -8.94 -6.43
CA GLY A 113 -1.57 -8.81 -7.84
C GLY A 113 -0.96 -9.92 -8.70
N ILE A 114 -1.06 -9.77 -10.02
CA ILE A 114 -0.61 -10.78 -10.97
C ILE A 114 0.31 -10.12 -12.01
N PRO A 115 1.50 -10.70 -12.29
CA PRO A 115 2.44 -10.12 -13.24
C PRO A 115 1.81 -9.88 -14.61
N ASN A 116 2.17 -8.76 -15.25
CA ASN A 116 1.55 -8.31 -16.50
C ASN A 116 1.64 -9.32 -17.66
N LYS A 117 2.60 -10.25 -17.61
CA LYS A 117 2.80 -11.31 -18.62
C LYS A 117 2.33 -12.69 -18.18
N ALA A 118 1.76 -12.85 -16.99
CA ALA A 118 1.36 -14.15 -16.45
C ALA A 118 0.27 -14.86 -17.30
N PHE A 119 -0.46 -14.09 -18.12
CA PHE A 119 -1.52 -14.60 -18.98
C PHE A 119 -1.23 -14.39 -20.47
N ALA A 120 0.03 -14.11 -20.85
CA ALA A 120 0.42 -14.06 -22.26
C ALA A 120 0.04 -15.36 -23.01
N ASP A 121 0.01 -16.49 -22.29
CA ASP A 121 -0.32 -17.81 -22.82
C ASP A 121 -1.75 -18.28 -22.47
N ILE A 122 -2.54 -17.48 -21.72
CA ILE A 122 -3.88 -17.85 -21.22
C ILE A 122 -4.86 -16.67 -21.40
N PRO A 123 -5.56 -16.57 -22.55
CA PRO A 123 -6.20 -15.34 -23.02
C PRO A 123 -7.47 -14.85 -22.27
N GLN A 124 -7.81 -15.40 -21.11
CA GLN A 124 -9.09 -15.11 -20.41
C GLN A 124 -8.98 -14.39 -19.07
N VAL A 125 -7.78 -14.02 -18.59
CA VAL A 125 -7.63 -13.39 -17.28
C VAL A 125 -6.95 -12.03 -17.37
N ALA A 126 -7.73 -10.97 -17.20
CA ALA A 126 -7.23 -9.62 -17.01
C ALA A 126 -7.14 -9.33 -15.50
N THR A 127 -5.98 -9.60 -14.92
CA THR A 127 -5.66 -9.06 -13.60
C THR A 127 -4.40 -8.23 -13.73
N THR A 128 -4.37 -7.11 -13.02
CA THR A 128 -3.34 -6.08 -13.14
C THR A 128 -2.85 -5.71 -11.74
N ASN A 129 -1.82 -4.87 -11.68
CA ASN A 129 -1.28 -4.29 -10.44
C ASN A 129 -0.42 -5.27 -9.59
N PHE A 130 0.50 -5.98 -10.23
CA PHE A 130 1.56 -6.69 -9.50
C PHE A 130 2.48 -5.71 -8.78
N HIS A 131 2.57 -5.80 -7.46
CA HIS A 131 3.42 -4.94 -6.64
C HIS A 131 3.83 -5.62 -5.34
N PHE A 132 4.89 -5.13 -4.70
CA PHE A 132 5.22 -5.52 -3.33
C PHE A 132 4.35 -4.73 -2.34
N GLN A 133 3.67 -5.44 -1.44
CA GLN A 133 2.83 -4.86 -0.41
C GLN A 133 3.51 -5.01 0.96
N SER A 134 3.82 -3.88 1.62
CA SER A 134 4.28 -3.86 3.01
C SER A 134 3.14 -4.17 3.98
N VAL A 135 3.45 -4.96 5.02
CA VAL A 135 2.56 -5.25 6.16
C VAL A 135 3.34 -5.17 7.47
N PHE A 136 2.64 -4.87 8.57
CA PHE A 136 3.23 -4.82 9.90
C PHE A 136 2.80 -6.02 10.74
N GLN A 137 3.75 -6.90 11.03
CA GLN A 137 3.53 -8.07 11.87
C GLN A 137 3.59 -7.69 13.34
N VAL A 138 2.43 -7.69 14.00
CA VAL A 138 2.32 -7.34 15.41
C VAL A 138 2.78 -8.49 16.30
N THR A 139 3.72 -8.20 17.21
CA THR A 139 4.18 -9.14 18.24
C THR A 139 3.62 -8.80 19.61
N LYS A 140 3.43 -7.51 19.94
CA LYS A 140 2.94 -7.08 21.25
C LYS A 140 2.20 -5.74 21.18
N ARG A 141 1.15 -5.59 22.01
CA ARG A 141 0.55 -4.28 22.31
C ARG A 141 1.25 -3.66 23.52
N LEU A 142 1.67 -2.41 23.40
CA LEU A 142 2.33 -1.68 24.49
C LEU A 142 1.30 -0.82 25.24
N LYS A 143 1.49 -0.67 26.55
CA LYS A 143 0.71 0.27 27.35
C LYS A 143 1.16 1.69 27.00
N PRO A 144 0.25 2.69 26.99
CA PRO A 144 0.65 4.09 26.95
C PRO A 144 1.65 4.36 28.08
N ALA A 145 2.68 5.16 27.83
CA ALA A 145 3.59 5.58 28.90
C ALA A 145 2.76 6.26 29.99
N GLN A 146 2.82 5.73 31.22
CA GLN A 146 2.23 6.42 32.36
C GLN A 146 3.08 7.67 32.61
N VAL A 147 2.50 8.84 32.37
CA VAL A 147 3.10 10.10 32.81
C VAL A 147 3.09 10.03 34.33
N GLN A 148 4.26 9.79 34.94
CA GLN A 148 4.42 9.94 36.38
C GLN A 148 4.17 11.42 36.69
N GLN A 149 3.00 11.72 37.23
CA GLN A 149 2.75 13.00 37.89
C GLN A 149 3.68 13.01 39.10
N LYS A 150 4.69 13.87 39.04
CA LYS A 150 5.50 14.27 40.19
C LYS A 150 4.91 15.52 40.80
#